data_AF-A0AAN9XM04-F1
#
_entry.id   AF-A0AAN9XM04-F1
#
_cell.length_a   1.000
_cell.length_b   1.000
_cell.length_c   1.000
_cell.angle_alpha   90.00
_cell.angle_beta   90.00
_cell.angle_gamma   90.00
#
_symmetry.space_group_name_H-M   'P 1'
#
loop_
_entity.id
_entity.type
_entity.pdbx_description
1 polymer ?
#
loop_
_entity_poly.entity_id
_entity_poly.type
_entity_poly.pdbx_seq_one_letter_code
_entity_poly.pdbx_strand_id
1 'polypeptide(L)'
;MQNRKKGSSSRNFFSFFLTTPMAATLTLLKLPIVPNKPLLLRPSTSKLVPFLKDASKPAFLSLTASAITFPFLLEAQDAVAVGGEFGILEGRSFALIHPIVMGSLFIYTLWAGYLGWQWRRVRTIQDDITQLKKQVKPTPVTPDGKPVEEPSPLELQIQQLTEERKELIKGSYKDRHFNAGSILLAFGVLESVGGGVNTWFRTGKLFPGPHLFAGAGITVLWALAAALVPSMQKGNETARSLHIALNALNVVLFVWQIPTGIDIVFKVFEFTNWP
;
A
#
# COMPACT_ATOMS: atom_id res chain seq x y z
N MET A 1 -24.36 -18.20 76.31
CA MET A 1 -22.95 -18.48 75.97
C MET A 1 -22.76 -18.10 74.49
N GLN A 2 -22.13 -16.95 74.17
CA GLN A 2 -20.72 -16.84 73.72
C GLN A 2 -20.33 -17.97 72.74
N ASN A 3 -19.81 -17.76 71.52
CA ASN A 3 -18.80 -16.77 71.12
C ASN A 3 -18.65 -16.69 69.57
N ARG A 4 -18.03 -15.59 69.10
CA ARG A 4 -17.71 -15.18 67.71
C ARG A 4 -16.75 -16.12 66.93
N LYS A 5 -16.79 -16.05 65.58
CA LYS A 5 -15.65 -15.77 64.64
C LYS A 5 -16.19 -15.73 63.18
N LYS A 6 -16.16 -14.62 62.42
CA LYS A 6 -15.10 -13.86 61.70
C LYS A 6 -14.83 -14.37 60.25
N GLY A 7 -15.05 -13.48 59.27
CA GLY A 7 -14.44 -13.43 57.91
C GLY A 7 -14.99 -14.44 56.89
N SER A 8 -15.04 -14.21 55.58
CA SER A 8 -14.59 -13.10 54.73
C SER A 8 -15.38 -13.20 53.42
N SER A 9 -15.94 -12.09 52.98
CA SER A 9 -16.54 -11.89 51.65
C SER A 9 -15.43 -11.66 50.63
N SER A 10 -15.54 -12.20 49.43
CA SER A 10 -15.30 -11.47 48.16
C SER A 10 -15.49 -12.39 46.95
N ARG A 11 -16.54 -12.07 46.18
CA ARG A 11 -16.74 -12.48 44.79
C ARG A 11 -16.06 -11.46 43.88
N ASN A 12 -15.89 -11.87 42.62
CA ASN A 12 -15.71 -11.05 41.41
C ASN A 12 -14.28 -10.68 41.03
N PHE A 13 -13.67 -11.54 40.22
CA PHE A 13 -12.64 -11.17 39.26
C PHE A 13 -13.29 -10.46 38.07
N PHE A 14 -13.19 -9.14 38.03
CA PHE A 14 -13.40 -8.34 36.83
C PHE A 14 -12.17 -7.48 36.59
N SER A 15 -11.68 -7.57 35.36
CA SER A 15 -10.73 -6.69 34.66
C SER A 15 -10.79 -5.22 35.09
N PHE A 16 -9.63 -4.58 35.29
CA PHE A 16 -9.31 -3.24 34.75
C PHE A 16 -7.80 -2.99 34.88
N PHE A 17 -7.09 -2.98 33.75
CA PHE A 17 -5.71 -2.52 33.68
C PHE A 17 -5.67 -0.99 33.72
N LEU A 18 -4.84 -0.49 34.64
CA LEU A 18 -4.12 0.79 34.69
C LEU A 18 -4.52 1.88 33.69
N THR A 19 -5.14 2.95 34.21
CA THR A 19 -5.05 4.30 33.67
C THR A 19 -4.00 5.08 34.46
N THR A 20 -2.90 5.49 33.81
CA THR A 20 -2.01 6.57 34.27
C THR A 20 -1.88 7.60 33.14
N PRO A 21 -2.19 8.89 33.37
CA PRO A 21 -1.86 9.93 32.42
C PRO A 21 -0.41 10.39 32.64
N MET A 22 0.44 10.19 31.63
CA MET A 22 1.75 10.85 31.54
C MET A 22 1.52 12.32 31.15
N ALA A 23 1.76 13.23 32.08
CA ALA A 23 1.83 14.66 31.81
C ALA A 23 3.15 14.96 31.09
N ALA A 24 3.09 15.27 29.80
CA ALA A 24 4.22 15.77 29.04
C ALA A 24 4.34 17.29 29.25
N THR A 25 5.35 17.71 29.99
CA THR A 25 5.75 19.12 30.14
C THR A 25 6.36 19.61 28.82
N LEU A 26 5.64 20.47 28.11
CA LEU A 26 6.16 21.20 26.95
C LEU A 26 7.07 22.34 27.42
N THR A 27 8.38 22.14 27.34
CA THR A 27 9.38 23.19 27.51
C THR A 27 9.42 24.04 26.23
N LEU A 28 8.84 25.24 26.29
CA LEU A 28 8.80 26.22 25.20
C LEU A 28 10.24 26.75 24.93
N LEU A 29 10.83 26.35 23.80
CA LEU A 29 12.10 26.89 23.33
C LEU A 29 11.90 28.36 22.92
N LYS A 30 12.56 29.27 23.62
CA LYS A 30 12.48 30.72 23.41
C LYS A 30 13.34 31.10 22.20
N LEU A 31 12.72 31.31 21.05
CA LEU A 31 13.40 31.81 19.85
C LEU A 31 13.72 33.32 19.98
N PRO A 32 14.87 33.80 19.46
CA PRO A 32 15.21 35.22 19.50
C PRO A 32 14.34 36.03 18.54
N ILE A 33 13.79 37.13 19.05
CA ILE A 33 13.00 38.11 18.33
C ILE A 33 13.91 38.88 17.37
N VAL A 34 13.66 38.76 16.06
CA VAL A 34 14.30 39.57 15.02
C VAL A 34 13.58 40.93 14.94
N PRO A 35 14.30 42.07 14.89
CA PRO A 35 13.66 43.39 14.82
C PRO A 35 13.01 43.63 13.46
N ASN A 36 11.76 44.09 13.49
CA ASN A 36 10.95 44.44 12.34
C ASN A 36 11.48 45.74 11.68
N LYS A 37 12.00 45.67 10.46
CA LYS A 37 12.25 46.86 9.62
C LYS A 37 10.98 47.16 8.81
N PRO A 38 10.48 48.40 8.76
CA PRO A 38 9.29 48.71 7.97
C PRO A 38 9.63 48.68 6.47
N LEU A 39 8.99 47.76 5.74
CA LEU A 39 8.98 47.74 4.28
C LEU A 39 8.03 48.83 3.77
N LEU A 40 8.58 49.77 3.00
CA LEU A 40 7.82 50.80 2.29
C LEU A 40 6.91 50.14 1.24
N LEU A 41 5.62 50.48 1.28
CA LEU A 41 4.59 50.10 0.32
C LEU A 41 4.91 50.65 -1.07
N ARG A 42 5.11 49.75 -2.04
CA ARG A 42 5.09 50.07 -3.47
C ARG A 42 3.65 49.95 -3.99
N PRO A 43 3.04 50.98 -4.58
CA PRO A 43 1.68 50.88 -5.09
C PRO A 43 1.66 50.07 -6.38
N SER A 44 0.89 48.98 -6.38
CA SER A 44 0.53 48.20 -7.57
C SER A 44 -0.72 48.80 -8.20
N THR A 45 -0.61 49.30 -9.42
CA THR A 45 -1.75 49.76 -10.22
C THR A 45 -2.46 48.55 -10.81
N SER A 46 -3.58 48.12 -10.24
CA SER A 46 -4.50 47.20 -10.92
C SER A 46 -5.37 48.00 -11.89
N LYS A 47 -5.36 47.62 -13.17
CA LYS A 47 -6.42 48.00 -14.11
C LYS A 47 -7.46 46.90 -14.11
N LEU A 48 -8.62 47.19 -13.55
CA LEU A 48 -9.87 46.45 -13.78
C LEU A 48 -10.31 46.65 -15.24
N VAL A 49 -10.74 45.58 -15.89
CA VAL A 49 -11.61 45.63 -17.09
C VAL A 49 -12.82 44.71 -16.82
N PRO A 50 -14.06 45.16 -17.05
CA PRO A 50 -15.26 44.42 -16.66
C PRO A 50 -15.78 43.47 -17.75
N PHE A 51 -16.21 42.30 -17.28
CA PHE A 51 -17.48 41.61 -17.56
C PHE A 51 -18.10 41.66 -18.97
N LEU A 52 -18.24 40.48 -19.60
CA LEU A 52 -19.44 40.14 -20.38
C LEU A 52 -19.78 38.63 -20.25
N LYS A 53 -21.08 38.40 -20.03
CA LYS A 53 -21.81 37.13 -19.99
C LYS A 53 -22.10 36.64 -21.41
N ASP A 54 -22.04 35.33 -21.61
CA ASP A 54 -23.01 34.53 -22.38
C ASP A 54 -22.67 33.04 -22.17
N ALA A 55 -23.54 32.22 -21.57
CA ALA A 55 -24.74 31.58 -22.13
C ALA A 55 -24.47 30.10 -22.50
N SER A 56 -24.96 29.23 -21.62
CA SER A 56 -25.62 27.95 -21.90
C SER A 56 -25.24 27.14 -23.16
N LYS A 57 -24.69 25.93 -22.94
CA LYS A 57 -25.26 24.61 -23.35
C LYS A 57 -24.39 23.43 -22.86
N PRO A 58 -24.97 22.26 -22.54
CA PRO A 58 -24.23 21.06 -22.17
C PRO A 58 -23.86 20.28 -23.44
N ALA A 59 -22.57 20.03 -23.65
CA ALA A 59 -22.11 19.22 -24.77
C ALA A 59 -21.78 17.80 -24.29
N PHE A 60 -22.49 16.86 -24.91
CA PHE A 60 -22.37 15.42 -24.80
C PHE A 60 -20.94 14.90 -24.95
N LEU A 61 -20.66 13.79 -24.27
CA LEU A 61 -19.56 12.86 -24.54
C LEU A 61 -19.33 12.71 -26.05
N SER A 62 -18.15 13.13 -26.51
CA SER A 62 -17.55 12.66 -27.75
C SER A 62 -16.22 12.02 -27.41
N LEU A 63 -16.26 10.70 -27.28
CA LEU A 63 -15.09 9.83 -27.27
C LEU A 63 -14.50 9.84 -28.69
N THR A 64 -13.73 10.87 -29.03
CA THR A 64 -12.92 10.86 -30.24
C THR A 64 -11.57 10.27 -29.92
N ALA A 65 -11.29 9.15 -30.57
CA ALA A 65 -10.01 8.48 -30.60
C ALA A 65 -8.91 9.41 -31.14
N SER A 66 -8.25 10.14 -30.23
CA SER A 66 -6.92 10.71 -30.48
C SER A 66 -5.90 9.66 -30.06
N ALA A 67 -5.77 8.65 -30.91
CA ALA A 67 -4.72 7.68 -30.82
C ALA A 67 -3.36 8.36 -31.10
N ILE A 68 -2.46 8.23 -30.13
CA ILE A 68 -1.09 7.75 -30.36
C ILE A 68 -0.27 8.58 -31.37
N THR A 69 0.20 9.77 -30.99
CA THR A 69 1.48 10.32 -31.46
C THR A 69 2.08 11.25 -30.40
N PHE A 70 2.45 10.73 -29.23
CA PHE A 70 3.45 11.40 -28.39
C PHE A 70 4.20 10.35 -27.57
N PRO A 71 5.25 9.77 -28.15
CA PRO A 71 6.46 9.65 -27.35
C PRO A 71 7.69 9.76 -28.26
N PHE A 72 8.36 10.92 -28.36
CA PHE A 72 9.81 10.92 -28.66
C PHE A 72 10.55 12.28 -28.55
N LEU A 73 9.92 13.37 -28.12
CA LEU A 73 10.56 14.71 -28.15
C LEU A 73 10.46 15.47 -26.83
N LEU A 74 10.65 14.77 -25.71
CA LEU A 74 11.21 15.40 -24.51
C LEU A 74 12.69 15.02 -24.47
N GLU A 75 13.46 15.72 -25.29
CA GLU A 75 14.90 15.79 -25.17
C GLU A 75 15.22 16.17 -23.73
N ALA A 76 15.83 15.25 -23.00
CA ALA A 76 16.25 15.44 -21.62
C ALA A 76 17.41 16.44 -21.63
N GLN A 77 17.08 17.72 -21.76
CA GLN A 77 18.06 18.80 -21.73
C GLN A 77 18.72 18.81 -20.35
N ASP A 78 20.05 18.78 -20.37
CA ASP A 78 20.92 18.45 -19.24
C ASP A 78 20.53 19.15 -17.95
N ALA A 79 20.10 18.33 -17.00
CA ALA A 79 19.78 18.71 -15.64
C ALA A 79 21.07 18.72 -14.82
N VAL A 80 21.86 19.77 -14.98
CA VAL A 80 23.04 20.01 -14.13
C VAL A 80 22.57 20.11 -12.69
N ALA A 81 23.26 19.39 -11.79
CA ALA A 81 23.02 19.46 -10.35
C ALA A 81 22.92 20.94 -9.93
N VAL A 82 21.87 21.30 -9.18
CA VAL A 82 21.83 22.57 -8.44
C VAL A 82 23.20 22.73 -7.76
N GLY A 83 23.78 23.92 -7.81
CA GLY A 83 25.22 24.14 -7.60
C GLY A 83 25.74 23.92 -6.17
N GLY A 84 25.27 22.91 -5.44
CA GLY A 84 25.63 22.61 -4.06
C GLY A 84 24.67 23.19 -3.01
N GLU A 85 23.49 23.70 -3.39
CA GLU A 85 22.62 24.46 -2.47
C GLU A 85 22.00 23.60 -1.37
N PHE A 86 21.67 22.34 -1.68
CA PHE A 86 21.09 21.37 -0.76
C PHE A 86 22.10 20.32 -0.25
N GLY A 87 23.40 20.46 -0.59
CA GLY A 87 24.49 19.64 -0.05
C GLY A 87 24.29 18.14 -0.27
N ILE A 88 24.23 17.35 0.83
CA ILE A 88 24.16 15.88 0.76
C ILE A 88 22.92 15.39 0.00
N LEU A 89 21.84 16.19 -0.01
CA LEU A 89 20.60 15.85 -0.68
C LEU A 89 20.69 15.87 -2.21
N GLU A 90 21.77 16.43 -2.78
CA GLU A 90 21.87 16.62 -4.23
C GLU A 90 22.66 15.54 -4.97
N GLY A 91 23.47 14.74 -4.28
CA GLY A 91 24.33 13.82 -5.00
C GLY A 91 23.83 12.36 -5.06
N ARG A 92 24.66 11.54 -5.69
CA ARG A 92 24.65 10.08 -5.77
C ARG A 92 24.17 9.30 -4.52
N SER A 93 24.71 9.51 -3.32
CA SER A 93 24.35 8.72 -2.12
C SER A 93 22.85 8.79 -1.85
N PHE A 94 22.28 10.00 -1.90
CA PHE A 94 20.86 10.23 -1.73
C PHE A 94 20.05 9.84 -2.98
N ALA A 95 20.62 10.00 -4.18
CA ALA A 95 19.99 9.55 -5.44
C ALA A 95 19.82 8.02 -5.53
N LEU A 96 20.72 7.24 -4.94
CA LEU A 96 20.69 5.78 -4.95
C LEU A 96 19.74 5.16 -3.92
N ILE A 97 19.20 5.93 -2.98
CA ILE A 97 18.20 5.43 -2.02
C ILE A 97 16.98 4.91 -2.77
N HIS A 98 16.44 5.71 -3.69
CA HIS A 98 15.24 5.35 -4.44
C HIS A 98 15.35 4.01 -5.18
N PRO A 99 16.36 3.74 -6.04
CA PRO A 99 16.45 2.45 -6.74
C PRO A 99 16.63 1.25 -5.79
N ILE A 100 17.33 1.41 -4.66
CA ILE A 100 17.47 0.35 -3.64
C ILE A 100 16.12 0.07 -2.98
N VAL A 101 15.40 1.11 -2.59
CA VAL A 101 14.08 0.97 -1.97
C VAL A 101 13.08 0.41 -2.97
N MET A 102 13.10 0.84 -4.24
CA MET A 102 12.23 0.30 -5.29
C MET A 102 12.46 -1.19 -5.52
N GLY A 103 13.71 -1.65 -5.56
CA GLY A 103 14.02 -3.09 -5.61
C GLY A 103 13.46 -3.85 -4.41
N SER A 104 13.60 -3.27 -3.21
CA SER A 104 13.09 -3.84 -1.96
C SER A 104 11.55 -3.90 -1.94
N LEU A 105 10.87 -2.82 -2.34
CA LEU A 105 9.42 -2.73 -2.43
C LEU A 105 8.86 -3.69 -3.48
N PHE A 106 9.56 -3.92 -4.59
CA PHE A 106 9.15 -4.90 -5.59
C PHE A 106 9.12 -6.33 -5.00
N ILE A 107 10.22 -6.77 -4.36
CA ILE A 107 10.25 -8.08 -3.71
C ILE A 107 9.21 -8.18 -2.59
N TYR A 108 9.04 -7.11 -1.81
CA TYR A 108 8.02 -7.05 -0.77
C TYR A 108 6.60 -7.11 -1.32
N THR A 109 6.35 -6.53 -2.50
CA THR A 109 5.06 -6.62 -3.22
C THR A 109 4.76 -8.07 -3.62
N LEU A 110 5.74 -8.80 -4.15
CA LEU A 110 5.58 -10.22 -4.49
C LEU A 110 5.28 -11.06 -3.23
N TRP A 111 5.98 -10.78 -2.13
CA TRP A 111 5.74 -11.44 -0.85
C TRP A 111 4.35 -11.12 -0.29
N ALA A 112 3.90 -9.86 -0.34
CA ALA A 112 2.55 -9.48 0.04
C ALA A 112 1.49 -10.19 -0.82
N GLY A 113 1.75 -10.33 -2.13
CA GLY A 113 0.93 -11.12 -3.06
C GLY A 113 0.84 -12.59 -2.65
N TYR A 114 1.96 -13.21 -2.26
CA TYR A 114 1.98 -14.58 -1.72
C TYR A 114 1.11 -14.71 -0.45
N LEU A 115 1.21 -13.78 0.50
CA LEU A 115 0.37 -13.81 1.71
C LEU A 115 -1.13 -13.69 1.36
N GLY A 116 -1.47 -12.83 0.40
CA GLY A 116 -2.83 -12.67 -0.09
C GLY A 116 -3.37 -13.93 -0.75
N TRP A 117 -2.52 -14.63 -1.52
CA TRP A 117 -2.83 -15.92 -2.12
C TRP A 117 -3.11 -17.00 -1.06
N GLN A 118 -2.26 -17.12 -0.03
CA GLN A 118 -2.47 -18.05 1.08
C GLN A 118 -3.80 -17.78 1.80
N TRP A 119 -4.13 -16.51 2.05
CA TRP A 119 -5.42 -16.13 2.64
C TRP A 119 -6.61 -16.46 1.72
N ARG A 120 -6.46 -16.33 0.40
CA ARG A 120 -7.47 -16.79 -0.56
C ARG A 120 -7.64 -18.30 -0.49
N ARG A 121 -6.56 -19.06 -0.41
CA ARG A 121 -6.57 -20.53 -0.35
C ARG A 121 -7.35 -21.07 0.85
N VAL A 122 -7.22 -20.44 2.03
CA VAL A 122 -8.03 -20.80 3.23
C VAL A 122 -9.53 -20.80 2.96
N ARG A 123 -10.01 -19.86 2.14
CA ARG A 123 -11.43 -19.71 1.79
C ARG A 123 -11.85 -20.71 0.73
N THR A 124 -11.08 -20.79 -0.37
CA THR A 124 -11.43 -21.69 -1.48
C THR A 124 -11.40 -23.16 -1.07
N ILE A 125 -10.46 -23.58 -0.20
CA ILE A 125 -10.47 -24.96 0.33
C ILE A 125 -11.77 -25.29 1.07
N GLN A 126 -12.32 -24.32 1.81
CA GLN A 126 -13.57 -24.56 2.53
C GLN A 126 -14.73 -24.84 1.56
N ASP A 127 -14.73 -24.15 0.42
CA ASP A 127 -15.70 -24.36 -0.65
C ASP A 127 -15.50 -25.73 -1.31
N ASP A 128 -14.24 -26.09 -1.63
CA ASP A 128 -13.87 -27.39 -2.19
C ASP A 128 -14.31 -28.55 -1.27
N ILE A 129 -14.01 -28.46 0.03
CA ILE A 129 -14.45 -29.45 1.03
C ILE A 129 -15.98 -29.57 1.06
N THR A 130 -16.69 -28.44 0.99
CA THR A 130 -18.16 -28.43 1.05
C THR A 130 -18.76 -29.07 -0.20
N GLN A 131 -18.15 -28.87 -1.37
CA GLN A 131 -18.58 -29.52 -2.61
C GLN A 131 -18.28 -31.02 -2.60
N LEU A 132 -17.09 -31.44 -2.16
CA LEU A 132 -16.72 -32.85 -2.08
C LEU A 132 -17.60 -33.62 -1.10
N LYS A 133 -17.93 -33.03 0.06
CA LYS A 133 -18.87 -33.64 1.02
C LYS A 133 -20.25 -33.90 0.45
N LYS A 134 -20.71 -33.14 -0.55
CA LYS A 134 -21.99 -33.40 -1.24
C LYS A 134 -21.92 -34.60 -2.18
N GLN A 135 -20.73 -34.99 -2.61
CA GLN A 135 -20.49 -36.12 -3.53
C GLN A 135 -20.26 -37.43 -2.79
N VAL A 136 -19.94 -37.38 -1.49
CA VAL A 136 -19.81 -38.58 -0.64
C VAL A 136 -21.19 -39.20 -0.44
N LYS A 137 -21.38 -40.43 -0.93
CA LYS A 137 -22.57 -41.23 -0.64
C LYS A 137 -22.55 -41.66 0.83
N PRO A 138 -23.70 -41.76 1.52
CA PRO A 138 -23.73 -42.26 2.89
C PRO A 138 -23.16 -43.68 2.94
N THR A 139 -22.08 -43.89 3.69
CA THR A 139 -21.51 -45.21 3.95
C THR A 139 -22.50 -46.00 4.83
N PRO A 140 -22.88 -47.24 4.46
CA PRO A 140 -23.67 -48.09 5.35
C PRO A 140 -22.91 -48.32 6.66
N VAL A 141 -23.50 -47.92 7.79
CA VAL A 141 -22.98 -48.25 9.13
C VAL A 141 -23.45 -49.64 9.53
N THR A 142 -22.51 -50.50 9.89
CA THR A 142 -22.75 -51.78 10.59
C THR A 142 -23.43 -51.50 11.95
N PRO A 143 -24.24 -52.43 12.50
CA PRO A 143 -24.94 -52.23 13.78
C PRO A 143 -24.04 -51.83 14.96
N ASP A 144 -22.74 -52.13 14.87
CA ASP A 144 -21.72 -51.80 15.87
C ASP A 144 -21.02 -50.44 15.67
N GLY A 145 -21.44 -49.62 14.70
CA GLY A 145 -20.95 -48.26 14.51
C GLY A 145 -19.50 -48.12 14.00
N LYS A 146 -18.83 -49.22 13.66
CA LYS A 146 -17.50 -49.19 13.02
C LYS A 146 -17.60 -49.10 11.49
N PRO A 147 -16.89 -48.15 10.84
CA PRO A 147 -16.69 -48.16 9.39
C PRO A 147 -15.95 -49.43 8.97
N VAL A 148 -16.50 -50.17 8.00
CA VAL A 148 -15.95 -51.47 7.53
C VAL A 148 -15.04 -51.32 6.30
N GLU A 149 -15.03 -50.15 5.65
CA GLU A 149 -14.21 -49.88 4.46
C GLU A 149 -13.12 -48.83 4.75
N GLU A 150 -11.97 -49.01 4.10
CA GLU A 150 -10.97 -47.95 3.97
C GLU A 150 -11.63 -46.68 3.43
N PRO A 151 -11.23 -45.48 3.90
CA PRO A 151 -11.84 -44.23 3.45
C PRO A 151 -11.72 -44.13 1.94
N SER A 152 -12.86 -43.88 1.30
CA SER A 152 -12.93 -43.70 -0.15
C SER A 152 -11.97 -42.59 -0.61
N PRO A 153 -11.51 -42.60 -1.88
CA PRO A 153 -10.61 -41.55 -2.39
C PRO A 153 -11.11 -40.12 -2.15
N LEU A 154 -12.43 -39.91 -2.15
CA LEU A 154 -13.06 -38.62 -1.83
C LEU A 154 -12.94 -38.24 -0.35
N GLU A 155 -13.07 -39.20 0.55
CA GLU A 155 -12.90 -38.98 1.99
C GLU A 155 -11.44 -38.67 2.33
N LEU A 156 -10.49 -39.37 1.70
CA LEU A 156 -9.06 -39.05 1.80
C LEU A 156 -8.76 -37.62 1.32
N GLN A 157 -9.33 -37.21 0.19
CA GLN A 157 -9.16 -35.84 -0.32
C GLN A 157 -9.75 -34.80 0.63
N ILE A 158 -10.94 -35.06 1.20
CA ILE A 158 -11.55 -34.18 2.21
C ILE A 158 -10.66 -34.06 3.44
N GLN A 159 -10.09 -35.17 3.92
CA GLN A 159 -9.16 -35.17 5.05
C GLN A 159 -7.90 -34.35 4.74
N GLN A 160 -7.26 -34.56 3.59
CA GLN A 160 -6.08 -33.82 3.17
C GLN A 160 -6.34 -32.31 3.08
N LEU A 161 -7.44 -31.90 2.42
CA LEU A 161 -7.82 -30.49 2.32
C LEU A 161 -8.17 -29.90 3.70
N THR A 162 -8.76 -30.69 4.59
CA THR A 162 -9.05 -30.26 5.96
C THR A 162 -7.77 -29.99 6.74
N GLU A 163 -6.76 -30.86 6.64
CA GLU A 163 -5.46 -30.64 7.27
C GLU A 163 -4.70 -29.47 6.62
N GLU A 164 -4.69 -29.36 5.28
CA GLU A 164 -4.11 -28.20 4.58
C GLU A 164 -4.72 -26.90 5.09
N ARG A 165 -6.05 -26.82 5.19
CA ARG A 165 -6.74 -25.63 5.70
C ARG A 165 -6.36 -25.33 7.15
N LYS A 166 -6.25 -26.35 8.01
CA LYS A 166 -5.83 -26.16 9.41
C LYS A 166 -4.43 -25.55 9.48
N GLU A 167 -3.49 -26.05 8.68
CA GLU A 167 -2.14 -25.49 8.61
C GLU A 167 -2.13 -24.06 8.08
N LEU A 168 -2.92 -23.77 7.05
CA LEU A 168 -3.02 -22.41 6.51
C LEU A 168 -3.63 -21.41 7.51
N ILE A 169 -4.59 -21.84 8.33
CA ILE A 169 -5.18 -20.99 9.38
C ILE A 169 -4.14 -20.64 10.44
N LYS A 170 -3.27 -21.59 10.84
CA LYS A 170 -2.17 -21.34 11.79
C LYS A 170 -1.19 -20.27 11.28
N GLY A 171 -1.06 -20.11 9.97
CA GLY A 171 -0.17 -19.14 9.35
C GLY A 171 -0.60 -17.67 9.47
N SER A 172 -1.80 -17.38 9.97
CA SER A 172 -2.34 -16.02 10.18
C SER A 172 -2.24 -15.10 8.96
N TYR A 173 -2.39 -15.67 7.76
CA TYR A 173 -2.14 -14.98 6.49
C TYR A 173 -3.03 -13.75 6.25
N LYS A 174 -4.24 -13.71 6.83
CA LYS A 174 -5.12 -12.54 6.78
C LYS A 174 -4.44 -11.30 7.36
N ASP A 175 -3.97 -11.40 8.60
CA ASP A 175 -3.40 -10.28 9.33
C ASP A 175 -2.00 -9.95 8.80
N ARG A 176 -1.21 -10.96 8.42
CA ARG A 176 0.09 -10.76 7.78
C ARG A 176 -0.04 -10.02 6.44
N HIS A 177 -0.99 -10.41 5.59
CA HIS A 177 -1.23 -9.72 4.32
C HIS A 177 -1.71 -8.28 4.55
N PHE A 178 -2.62 -8.07 5.51
CA PHE A 178 -3.09 -6.72 5.83
C PHE A 178 -1.95 -5.81 6.33
N ASN A 179 -1.11 -6.32 7.24
CA ASN A 179 0.04 -5.57 7.76
C ASN A 179 1.08 -5.30 6.66
N ALA A 180 1.40 -6.31 5.85
CA ALA A 180 2.30 -6.15 4.72
C ALA A 180 1.78 -5.12 3.70
N GLY A 181 0.49 -5.18 3.36
CA GLY A 181 -0.14 -4.19 2.48
C GLY A 181 -0.11 -2.78 3.05
N SER A 182 -0.30 -2.63 4.37
CA SER A 182 -0.23 -1.32 5.05
C SER A 182 1.18 -0.74 5.04
N ILE A 183 2.20 -1.56 5.29
CA ILE A 183 3.62 -1.16 5.22
C ILE A 183 3.97 -0.78 3.78
N LEU A 184 3.59 -1.62 2.80
CA LEU A 184 3.84 -1.36 1.39
C LEU A 184 3.21 -0.04 0.93
N LEU A 185 1.96 0.23 1.33
CA LEU A 185 1.28 1.48 1.02
C LEU A 185 2.01 2.69 1.64
N ALA A 186 2.39 2.61 2.92
CA ALA A 186 3.04 3.72 3.62
C ALA A 186 4.39 4.08 2.99
N PHE A 187 5.28 3.09 2.83
CA PHE A 187 6.60 3.31 2.23
C PHE A 187 6.51 3.62 0.74
N GLY A 188 5.58 2.97 0.04
CA GLY A 188 5.33 3.22 -1.38
C GLY A 188 4.93 4.66 -1.68
N VAL A 189 4.03 5.23 -0.87
CA VAL A 189 3.62 6.64 -1.00
C VAL A 189 4.79 7.57 -0.66
N LEU A 190 5.53 7.30 0.43
CA LEU A 190 6.70 8.09 0.82
C LEU A 190 7.75 8.13 -0.30
N GLU A 191 8.03 7.00 -0.94
CA GLU A 191 8.97 6.92 -2.07
C GLU A 191 8.45 7.60 -3.32
N SER A 192 7.17 7.45 -3.65
CA SER A 192 6.62 8.09 -4.85
C SER A 192 6.65 9.62 -4.73
N VAL A 193 6.41 10.16 -3.54
CA VAL A 193 6.52 11.61 -3.28
C VAL A 193 8.00 12.01 -3.14
N GLY A 194 8.75 11.25 -2.34
CA GLY A 194 10.16 11.49 -2.03
C GLY A 194 11.07 11.43 -3.24
N GLY A 195 10.85 10.50 -4.17
CA GLY A 195 11.60 10.40 -5.43
C GLY A 195 11.41 11.62 -6.32
N GLY A 196 10.19 12.16 -6.38
CA GLY A 196 9.89 13.41 -7.07
C GLY A 196 10.57 14.62 -6.41
N VAL A 197 10.47 14.74 -5.09
CA VAL A 197 11.12 15.79 -4.30
C VAL A 197 12.65 15.72 -4.42
N ASN A 198 13.22 14.53 -4.35
CA ASN A 198 14.65 14.29 -4.51
C ASN A 198 15.14 14.73 -5.90
N THR A 199 14.39 14.41 -6.96
CA THR A 199 14.70 14.90 -8.31
C THR A 199 14.65 16.42 -8.40
N TRP A 200 13.66 17.03 -7.73
CA TRP A 200 13.55 18.49 -7.67
C TRP A 200 14.71 19.14 -6.91
N PHE A 201 15.15 18.58 -5.77
CA PHE A 201 16.35 19.09 -5.06
C PHE A 201 17.58 19.08 -5.95
N ARG A 202 17.78 18.01 -6.73
CA ARG A 202 18.96 17.90 -7.60
C ARG A 202 18.96 18.84 -8.79
N THR A 203 17.79 19.21 -9.30
CA THR A 203 17.70 19.78 -10.66
C THR A 203 16.86 21.04 -10.76
N GLY A 204 16.22 21.45 -9.66
CA GLY A 204 15.29 22.57 -9.60
C GLY A 204 13.96 22.34 -10.34
N LYS A 205 13.77 21.19 -10.99
CA LYS A 205 12.60 20.87 -11.83
C LYS A 205 12.23 19.38 -11.70
N LEU A 206 11.00 19.03 -12.07
CA LEU A 206 10.61 17.63 -12.27
C LEU A 206 10.73 17.32 -13.77
N PHE A 207 11.37 16.19 -14.10
CA PHE A 207 11.42 15.69 -15.48
C PHE A 207 10.37 14.58 -15.65
N PRO A 208 9.15 14.92 -16.13
CA PRO A 208 8.13 13.91 -16.36
C PRO A 208 8.58 12.95 -17.47
N GLY A 209 8.83 11.71 -17.09
CA GLY A 209 9.17 10.61 -18.00
C GLY A 209 8.36 9.35 -17.70
N PRO A 210 8.44 8.31 -18.55
CA PRO A 210 7.68 7.08 -18.39
C PRO A 210 7.81 6.44 -17.00
N HIS A 211 9.00 6.46 -16.42
CA HIS A 211 9.26 5.93 -15.08
C HIS A 211 8.45 6.67 -14.00
N LEU A 212 8.49 8.01 -14.00
CA LEU A 212 7.76 8.85 -13.03
C LEU A 212 6.24 8.63 -13.14
N PHE A 213 5.71 8.60 -14.36
CA PHE A 213 4.28 8.39 -14.58
C PHE A 213 3.83 6.98 -14.18
N ALA A 214 4.64 5.97 -14.48
CA ALA A 214 4.36 4.61 -14.05
C ALA A 214 4.41 4.51 -12.51
N GLY A 215 5.37 5.15 -11.84
CA GLY A 215 5.45 5.19 -10.37
C GLY A 215 4.25 5.88 -9.72
N ALA A 216 3.79 7.00 -10.28
CA ALA A 216 2.56 7.65 -9.83
C ALA A 216 1.33 6.75 -10.04
N GLY A 217 1.24 6.08 -11.19
CA GLY A 217 0.19 5.10 -11.48
C GLY A 217 0.16 3.94 -10.48
N ILE A 218 1.32 3.40 -10.11
CA ILE A 218 1.44 2.35 -9.08
C ILE A 218 0.88 2.82 -7.74
N THR A 219 1.21 4.05 -7.35
CA THR A 219 0.73 4.65 -6.11
C THR A 219 -0.80 4.77 -6.09
N VAL A 220 -1.40 5.19 -7.20
CA VAL A 220 -2.86 5.23 -7.36
C VAL A 220 -3.46 3.83 -7.28
N LEU A 221 -2.86 2.84 -7.94
CA LEU A 221 -3.35 1.45 -7.90
C LEU A 221 -3.28 0.85 -6.49
N TRP A 222 -2.21 1.13 -5.72
CA TRP A 222 -2.14 0.74 -4.31
C TRP A 222 -3.24 1.39 -3.46
N ALA A 223 -3.46 2.70 -3.62
CA ALA A 223 -4.50 3.41 -2.90
C ALA A 223 -5.91 2.86 -3.23
N LEU A 224 -6.20 2.63 -4.52
CA LEU A 224 -7.46 2.03 -4.96
C LEU A 224 -7.63 0.60 -4.42
N ALA A 225 -6.57 -0.22 -4.47
CA ALA A 225 -6.61 -1.57 -3.93
C ALA A 225 -6.87 -1.57 -2.41
N ALA A 226 -6.23 -0.68 -1.65
CA ALA A 226 -6.45 -0.54 -0.22
C ALA A 226 -7.87 -0.05 0.11
N ALA A 227 -8.44 0.85 -0.70
CA ALA A 227 -9.81 1.35 -0.52
C ALA A 227 -10.89 0.26 -0.66
N LEU A 228 -10.60 -0.86 -1.32
CA LEU A 228 -11.53 -1.99 -1.46
C LEU A 228 -11.64 -2.85 -0.20
N VAL A 229 -10.70 -2.72 0.76
CA VAL A 229 -10.60 -3.58 1.94
C VAL A 229 -11.90 -3.64 2.77
N PRO A 230 -12.59 -2.53 3.09
CA PRO A 230 -13.84 -2.59 3.84
C PRO A 230 -14.93 -3.43 3.15
N SER A 231 -15.04 -3.34 1.82
CA SER A 231 -16.00 -4.13 1.03
C SER A 231 -15.59 -5.61 0.97
N MET A 232 -14.29 -5.90 0.83
CA MET A 232 -13.78 -7.27 0.85
C MET A 232 -14.00 -7.96 2.20
N GLN A 233 -13.83 -7.24 3.31
CA GLN A 233 -14.09 -7.75 4.66
C GLN A 233 -15.57 -8.11 4.86
N LYS A 234 -16.48 -7.42 4.16
CA LYS A 234 -17.93 -7.69 4.16
C LYS A 234 -18.36 -8.84 3.24
N GLY A 235 -17.45 -9.55 2.58
CA GLY A 235 -17.82 -10.69 1.73
C GLY A 235 -17.88 -10.39 0.23
N ASN A 236 -17.64 -9.16 -0.22
CA ASN A 236 -17.84 -8.79 -1.63
C ASN A 236 -16.76 -9.41 -2.55
N GLU A 237 -17.15 -10.38 -3.38
CA GLU A 237 -16.23 -11.06 -4.32
C GLU A 237 -15.77 -10.19 -5.49
N THR A 238 -16.60 -9.24 -5.94
CA THR A 238 -16.21 -8.26 -6.97
C THR A 238 -15.08 -7.38 -6.45
N ALA A 239 -15.19 -6.89 -5.21
CA ALA A 239 -14.13 -6.09 -4.58
C ALA A 239 -12.83 -6.89 -4.43
N ARG A 240 -12.91 -8.19 -4.11
CA ARG A 240 -11.73 -9.06 -4.03
C ARG A 240 -11.08 -9.29 -5.38
N SER A 241 -11.89 -9.54 -6.40
CA SER A 241 -11.39 -9.74 -7.77
C SER A 241 -10.75 -8.47 -8.32
N LEU A 242 -11.37 -7.31 -8.07
CA LEU A 242 -10.82 -6.02 -8.46
C LEU A 242 -9.52 -5.71 -7.70
N HIS A 243 -9.45 -5.97 -6.40
CA HIS A 243 -8.21 -5.81 -5.62
C HIS A 243 -7.08 -6.66 -6.20
N ILE A 244 -7.35 -7.92 -6.58
CA ILE A 244 -6.37 -8.79 -7.22
C ILE A 244 -5.95 -8.24 -8.59
N ALA A 245 -6.90 -7.80 -9.42
CA ALA A 245 -6.61 -7.26 -10.74
C ALA A 245 -5.75 -5.99 -10.69
N LEU A 246 -6.08 -5.05 -9.79
CA LEU A 246 -5.29 -3.83 -9.56
C LEU A 246 -3.87 -4.17 -9.11
N ASN A 247 -3.70 -5.15 -8.23
CA ASN A 247 -2.37 -5.57 -7.77
C ASN A 247 -1.57 -6.36 -8.81
N ALA A 248 -2.23 -7.14 -9.66
CA ALA A 248 -1.59 -7.79 -10.79
C ALA A 248 -1.07 -6.75 -11.79
N LEU A 249 -1.89 -5.73 -12.11
CA LEU A 249 -1.46 -4.61 -12.95
C LEU A 249 -0.29 -3.84 -12.31
N ASN A 250 -0.32 -3.64 -10.99
CA ASN A 250 0.80 -3.05 -10.25
C ASN A 250 2.11 -3.82 -10.45
N VAL A 251 2.09 -5.15 -10.33
CA VAL A 251 3.29 -5.98 -10.55
C VAL A 251 3.79 -5.84 -11.98
N VAL A 252 2.89 -5.83 -12.97
CA VAL A 252 3.27 -5.60 -14.38
C VAL A 252 3.94 -4.23 -14.56
N LEU A 253 3.39 -3.17 -13.97
CA LEU A 253 4.00 -1.83 -14.04
C LEU A 253 5.34 -1.75 -13.31
N PHE A 254 5.51 -2.47 -12.19
CA PHE A 254 6.80 -2.59 -11.51
C PHE A 254 7.84 -3.24 -12.42
N VAL A 255 7.50 -4.38 -13.03
CA VAL A 255 8.40 -5.10 -13.95
C VAL A 255 8.74 -4.22 -15.15
N TRP A 256 7.75 -3.51 -15.71
CA TRP A 256 7.95 -2.56 -16.81
C TRP A 256 8.92 -1.44 -16.43
N GLN A 257 8.93 -0.99 -15.18
CA GLN A 257 9.82 0.08 -14.76
C GLN A 257 11.29 -0.34 -14.64
N ILE A 258 11.60 -1.63 -14.55
CA ILE A 258 12.97 -2.11 -14.32
C ILE A 258 13.96 -1.56 -15.37
N PRO A 259 13.74 -1.68 -16.70
CA PRO A 259 14.66 -1.13 -17.69
C PRO A 259 14.83 0.38 -17.55
N THR A 260 13.71 1.12 -17.45
CA THR A 260 13.76 2.59 -17.32
C THR A 260 14.45 3.06 -16.04
N GLY A 261 14.34 2.28 -14.95
CA GLY A 261 15.02 2.56 -13.69
C GLY A 261 16.52 2.34 -13.78
N ILE A 262 16.96 1.29 -14.49
CA ILE A 262 18.38 1.03 -14.77
C ILE A 262 18.98 2.17 -15.60
N ASP A 263 18.28 2.65 -16.64
CA ASP A 263 18.74 3.79 -17.43
C ASP A 263 18.91 5.06 -16.59
N ILE A 264 17.98 5.30 -15.64
CA ILE A 264 18.09 6.42 -14.68
C ILE A 264 19.30 6.24 -13.76
N VAL A 265 19.54 5.02 -13.26
CA VAL A 265 20.73 4.74 -12.44
C VAL A 265 22.01 5.06 -13.20
N PHE A 266 22.13 4.69 -14.48
CA PHE A 266 23.30 5.05 -15.29
C PHE A 266 23.47 6.58 -15.42
N LYS A 267 22.38 7.32 -15.67
CA LYS A 267 22.40 8.78 -15.68
C LYS A 267 22.80 9.38 -14.31
N VAL A 268 22.37 8.77 -13.21
CA VAL A 268 22.82 9.18 -11.86
C VAL A 268 24.33 9.02 -11.74
N PHE A 269 24.91 7.91 -12.21
CA PHE A 269 26.37 7.72 -12.20
C PHE A 269 27.10 8.72 -13.10
N GLU A 270 26.51 9.11 -14.23
CA GLU A 270 27.06 10.08 -15.18
C GLU A 270 27.04 11.53 -14.65
N PHE A 271 25.90 11.97 -14.12
CA PHE A 271 25.66 13.40 -13.83
C PHE A 271 25.76 13.79 -12.36
N THR A 272 25.73 12.82 -11.44
CA THR A 272 25.93 13.12 -10.02
C THR A 272 27.33 12.72 -9.62
N ASN A 273 27.96 13.58 -8.84
CA ASN A 273 29.08 13.16 -8.02
C ASN A 273 28.54 12.56 -6.73
N TRP A 274 29.39 11.83 -6.03
CA TRP A 274 29.10 11.49 -4.65
C TRP A 274 28.85 12.78 -3.86
N PRO A 275 27.68 12.90 -3.18
CA PRO A 275 27.54 13.67 -1.98
C PRO A 275 28.06 12.79 -0.83
#